data_AF-A0AAP4Y587-F1
#
_entry.id   AF-A0AAP4Y587-F1
#
_cell.length_a   1.000
_cell.length_b   1.000
_cell.length_c   1.000
_cell.angle_alpha   90.00
_cell.angle_beta   90.00
_cell.angle_gamma   90.00
#
_symmetry.space_group_name_H-M   'P 1'
#
loop_
_entity.id
_entity.type
_entity.pdbx_description
1 polymer ?
#
loop_
_entity_poly.entity_id
_entity_poly.type
_entity_poly.pdbx_seq_one_letter_code
_entity_poly.pdbx_strand_id
1 'polypeptide(L)'
;MLASMGFTYVAFEGYDIIVQSGEEVIDPARNIPKAIFYSLVVVVPIYVLVAFAAIGGIDVNPHLLGLAGLTGQVGITTWQVLGHLGEVGIIQAAGQFMPYGLPLLLIAGLAATMSALNATLYASSSIAFSMSP
;
A
#
# COMPACT_ATOMS: atom_id res chain seq x y z
N MET A 1 10.39 -18.27 -6.12
CA MET A 1 10.33 -17.92 -7.56
C MET A 1 9.01 -17.24 -7.92
N LEU A 2 7.83 -17.85 -7.66
CA LEU A 2 6.54 -17.18 -7.92
C LEU A 2 6.33 -15.89 -7.10
N ALA A 3 6.62 -15.92 -5.80
CA ALA A 3 6.50 -14.74 -4.94
C ALA A 3 7.41 -13.58 -5.36
N SER A 4 8.66 -13.87 -5.75
CA SER A 4 9.60 -12.85 -6.23
C SER A 4 9.15 -12.21 -7.55
N MET A 5 8.58 -12.99 -8.47
CA MET A 5 8.01 -12.46 -9.72
C MET A 5 6.82 -11.51 -9.45
N GLY A 6 5.97 -11.86 -8.47
CA GLY A 6 4.87 -10.99 -8.04
C GLY A 6 5.35 -9.63 -7.51
N PHE A 7 6.39 -9.62 -6.67
CA PHE A 7 6.95 -8.37 -6.15
C PHE A 7 7.56 -7.48 -7.24
N THR A 8 8.22 -8.07 -8.25
CA THR A 8 8.77 -7.29 -9.36
C THR A 8 7.67 -6.75 -10.27
N TYR A 9 6.60 -7.51 -10.52
CA TYR A 9 5.45 -7.08 -11.32
C TYR A 9 4.73 -5.87 -10.70
N VAL A 10 4.45 -5.92 -9.40
CA VAL A 10 3.82 -4.80 -8.67
C VAL A 10 4.68 -3.53 -8.73
N ALA A 11 6.01 -3.67 -8.72
CA ALA A 11 6.92 -2.53 -8.86
C ALA A 11 6.89 -1.89 -10.27
N PHE A 12 6.59 -2.65 -11.32
CA PHE A 12 6.50 -2.15 -12.69
C PHE A 12 5.14 -1.52 -13.03
N GLU A 13 4.02 -2.02 -12.48
CA GLU A 13 2.69 -1.44 -12.75
C GLU A 13 2.58 0.04 -12.37
N GLY A 14 3.26 0.46 -11.29
CA GLY A 14 3.24 1.86 -10.85
C GLY A 14 3.96 2.83 -11.80
N TYR A 15 4.91 2.34 -12.61
CA TYR A 15 5.68 3.16 -13.55
C TYR A 15 4.84 3.53 -14.78
N ASP A 16 4.09 2.56 -15.31
CA ASP A 16 3.30 2.74 -16.54
C ASP A 16 2.23 3.84 -16.38
N ILE A 17 1.61 3.94 -15.21
CA ILE A 17 0.59 4.97 -14.92
C ILE A 17 1.19 6.38 -15.00
N ILE A 18 2.42 6.57 -14.52
CA ILE A 18 3.09 7.89 -14.50
C ILE A 18 3.49 8.30 -15.92
N VAL A 19 3.92 7.35 -16.76
CA VAL A 19 4.34 7.63 -18.13
C VAL A 19 3.14 7.95 -19.03
N GLN A 20 2.01 7.28 -18.84
CA GLN A 20 0.79 7.54 -19.63
C GLN A 20 0.19 8.92 -19.33
N SER A 21 0.34 9.43 -18.12
CA SER A 21 -0.02 10.82 -17.77
C SER A 21 1.06 11.84 -18.16
N GLY A 22 2.19 11.37 -18.71
CA GLY A 22 3.35 12.18 -19.06
C GLY A 22 3.17 13.05 -20.31
N GLU A 23 2.19 12.77 -21.15
CA GLU A 23 1.92 13.55 -22.36
C GLU A 23 1.38 14.96 -22.04
N GLU A 24 0.71 15.11 -20.90
CA GLU A 24 0.22 16.39 -20.36
C GLU A 24 1.28 17.12 -19.50
N VAL A 25 2.43 16.49 -19.25
CA VAL A 25 3.50 17.04 -18.41
C VAL A 25 4.41 17.96 -19.23
N ILE A 26 4.63 19.18 -18.74
CA ILE A 26 5.59 20.11 -19.32
C ILE A 26 7.00 19.50 -19.23
N ASP A 27 7.73 19.40 -20.35
CA ASP A 27 9.08 18.80 -20.44
C ASP A 27 9.19 17.37 -19.86
N PRO A 28 8.54 16.37 -20.50
CA PRO A 28 8.41 15.02 -19.97
C PRO A 28 9.75 14.30 -19.81
N ALA A 29 10.72 14.56 -20.70
CA ALA A 29 12.05 13.96 -20.67
C ALA A 29 12.80 14.23 -19.35
N ARG A 30 12.53 15.37 -18.71
CA ARG A 30 13.17 15.75 -17.44
C ARG A 30 12.27 15.60 -16.24
N ASN A 31 10.96 15.82 -16.40
CA ASN A 31 10.03 15.87 -15.26
C ASN A 31 9.47 14.50 -14.88
N ILE A 32 9.27 13.57 -15.82
CA ILE A 32 8.82 12.20 -15.50
C ILE A 32 9.82 11.47 -14.59
N PRO A 33 11.14 11.42 -14.91
CA PRO A 33 12.11 10.75 -14.03
C PRO A 33 12.16 11.36 -12.63
N LYS A 34 12.08 12.69 -12.53
CA LYS A 34 12.05 13.39 -11.23
C LYS A 34 10.79 13.09 -10.44
N ALA A 35 9.63 13.05 -11.09
CA ALA A 35 8.37 12.75 -10.43
C ALA A 35 8.39 11.35 -9.79
N ILE A 36 8.96 10.36 -10.48
CA ILE A 36 9.16 9.00 -9.95
C ILE A 36 10.08 9.00 -8.73
N PHE A 37 11.21 9.72 -8.81
CA PHE A 37 12.12 9.80 -7.66
C PHE A 37 11.48 10.51 -6.47
N TYR A 38 10.75 11.60 -6.69
CA TYR A 38 10.05 12.32 -5.62
C TYR A 38 8.94 11.48 -5.00
N SER A 39 8.15 10.76 -5.79
CA SER A 39 7.12 9.87 -5.25
C SER A 39 7.73 8.76 -4.40
N LEU A 40 8.84 8.16 -4.84
CA LEU A 40 9.55 7.13 -4.08
C LEU A 40 10.11 7.69 -2.76
N VAL A 41 10.76 8.85 -2.79
CA VAL A 41 11.31 9.52 -1.60
C VAL A 41 10.23 9.90 -0.60
N VAL A 42 9.00 10.17 -1.04
CA VAL A 42 7.88 10.48 -0.13
C VAL A 42 7.23 9.20 0.41
N VAL A 43 6.97 8.20 -0.44
CA VAL A 43 6.26 6.97 -0.04
C VAL A 43 7.09 6.07 0.86
N VAL A 44 8.38 5.93 0.59
CA VAL A 44 9.28 5.07 1.39
C VAL A 44 9.29 5.45 2.88
N PRO A 45 9.54 6.71 3.29
CA PRO A 45 9.51 7.07 4.70
C PRO A 45 8.12 6.94 5.30
N ILE A 46 7.04 7.20 4.55
CA ILE A 46 5.68 6.97 5.03
C ILE A 46 5.48 5.48 5.36
N TYR A 47 5.90 4.57 4.48
CA TYR A 47 5.81 3.13 4.72
C TYR A 47 6.65 2.68 5.91
N VAL A 48 7.86 3.21 6.05
CA VAL A 48 8.72 2.94 7.21
C VAL A 48 8.04 3.42 8.50
N LEU A 49 7.50 4.64 8.53
CA LEU A 49 6.78 5.17 9.69
C LEU A 49 5.55 4.35 10.04
N VAL A 50 4.76 3.94 9.04
CA VAL A 50 3.59 3.07 9.25
C VAL A 50 4.01 1.71 9.81
N ALA A 51 5.09 1.11 9.30
CA ALA A 51 5.61 -0.16 9.82
C ALA A 51 6.07 -0.03 11.28
N PHE A 52 6.80 1.05 11.62
CA PHE A 52 7.19 1.33 13.00
C PHE A 52 5.99 1.55 13.92
N ALA A 53 4.98 2.29 13.47
CA ALA A 53 3.75 2.49 14.23
C ALA A 53 3.01 1.17 14.46
N ALA A 54 2.84 0.36 13.41
CA ALA A 54 2.17 -0.94 13.49
C ALA A 54 2.90 -1.90 14.44
N ILE A 55 4.23 -1.95 14.39
CA ILE A 55 5.03 -2.78 15.30
C ILE A 55 5.00 -2.23 16.73
N GLY A 56 5.04 -0.91 16.90
CA GLY A 56 5.26 -0.24 18.18
C GLY A 56 4.01 -0.08 19.04
N GLY A 57 2.80 -0.04 18.47
CA GLY A 57 1.58 0.11 19.27
C GLY A 57 0.56 -0.99 19.11
N ILE A 58 0.97 -2.17 18.63
CA ILE A 58 0.19 -3.38 18.85
C ILE A 58 0.54 -3.98 20.21
N ASP A 59 -0.42 -3.94 21.11
CA ASP A 59 -0.37 -4.70 22.36
C ASP A 59 -0.88 -6.11 22.12
N VAL A 60 -0.04 -7.10 22.44
CA VAL A 60 -0.28 -8.54 22.32
C VAL A 60 -1.36 -8.97 23.32
N ASN A 61 -2.62 -8.71 22.97
CA ASN A 61 -3.79 -9.00 23.78
C ASN A 61 -4.35 -10.40 23.49
N PRO A 62 -5.02 -11.07 24.47
CA PRO A 62 -5.61 -12.40 24.28
C PRO A 62 -6.54 -12.50 23.08
N HIS A 63 -7.25 -11.41 22.75
CA HIS A 63 -8.13 -11.32 21.58
C HIS A 63 -7.35 -11.37 20.25
N LEU A 64 -6.19 -10.72 20.16
CA LEU A 64 -5.34 -10.75 18.96
C LEU A 64 -4.68 -12.13 18.76
N LEU A 65 -4.29 -12.81 19.85
CA LEU A 65 -3.83 -14.20 19.77
C LEU A 65 -4.93 -15.14 19.26
N GLY A 66 -6.19 -14.88 19.64
CA GLY A 66 -7.37 -15.55 19.09
C GLY A 66 -7.48 -15.44 17.58
N LEU A 67 -7.34 -14.21 17.07
CA LEU A 67 -7.41 -13.93 15.63
C LEU A 67 -6.21 -14.47 14.84
N ALA A 68 -5.02 -14.50 15.47
CA ALA A 68 -3.81 -15.06 14.86
C ALA A 68 -3.74 -16.60 14.93
N GLY A 69 -4.68 -17.25 15.63
CA GLY A 69 -4.66 -18.71 15.84
C GLY A 69 -3.56 -19.19 16.81
N LEU A 70 -3.04 -18.30 17.65
CA LEU A 70 -1.90 -18.55 18.55
C LEU A 70 -2.34 -18.67 20.03
N THR A 71 -3.60 -19.05 20.29
CA THR A 71 -4.16 -19.14 21.65
C THR A 71 -3.39 -20.15 22.51
N GLY A 72 -2.81 -19.67 23.62
CA GLY A 72 -2.07 -20.50 24.59
C GLY A 72 -0.55 -20.42 24.50
N GLN A 73 0.01 -19.68 23.54
CA GLN A 73 1.44 -19.39 23.49
C GLN A 73 1.78 -18.15 24.35
N VAL A 74 2.70 -18.31 25.30
CA VAL A 74 3.15 -17.25 26.22
C VAL A 74 4.56 -16.84 25.84
N GLY A 75 4.82 -15.53 25.70
CA GLY A 75 6.14 -14.99 25.31
C GLY A 75 6.32 -14.72 23.82
N ILE A 76 5.24 -14.64 23.05
CA ILE A 76 5.27 -14.31 21.61
C ILE A 76 5.54 -12.81 21.44
N THR A 77 6.40 -12.48 20.47
CA THR A 77 6.75 -11.08 20.16
C THR A 77 5.78 -10.46 19.15
N THR A 78 5.58 -9.14 19.20
CA THR A 78 4.63 -8.42 18.34
C THR A 78 4.87 -8.66 16.84
N TRP A 79 6.11 -8.72 16.39
CA TRP A 79 6.47 -9.02 15.00
C TRP A 79 6.10 -10.45 14.56
N GLN A 80 6.10 -11.43 15.47
CA GLN A 80 5.68 -12.81 15.16
C GLN A 80 4.16 -12.93 15.01
N VAL A 81 3.41 -12.22 15.87
CA VAL A 81 1.95 -12.14 15.80
C VAL A 81 1.52 -11.39 14.53
N LEU A 82 2.17 -10.27 14.24
CA LEU A 82 1.98 -9.53 12.99
C LEU A 82 2.30 -10.37 11.75
N GLY A 83 3.36 -11.18 11.79
CA GLY A 83 3.71 -12.08 10.69
C GLY A 83 2.62 -13.13 10.40
N HIS A 84 1.92 -13.62 11.42
CA HIS A 84 0.78 -14.55 11.25
C HIS A 84 -0.50 -13.83 10.80
N LEU A 85 -0.73 -12.61 11.28
CA LEU A 85 -1.86 -11.79 10.86
C LEU A 85 -1.69 -11.24 9.44
N GLY A 86 -0.45 -11.05 8.97
CA GLY A 86 -0.18 -10.49 7.65
C GLY A 86 -0.86 -9.13 7.45
N GLU A 87 -1.71 -9.03 6.42
CA GLU A 87 -2.43 -7.81 6.05
C GLU A 87 -3.40 -7.32 7.15
N VAL A 88 -4.06 -8.22 7.86
CA VAL A 88 -4.99 -7.83 8.94
C VAL A 88 -4.26 -7.28 10.17
N GLY A 89 -2.94 -7.48 10.27
CA GLY A 89 -2.13 -6.95 11.35
C GLY A 89 -2.09 -5.42 11.39
N ILE A 90 -1.99 -4.77 10.23
CA ILE A 90 -1.96 -3.30 10.13
C ILE A 90 -3.33 -2.71 10.49
N ILE A 91 -4.41 -3.35 10.04
CA ILE A 91 -5.77 -2.89 10.30
C ILE A 91 -6.11 -3.02 11.79
N GLN A 92 -5.69 -4.12 12.44
CA GLN A 92 -5.85 -4.32 13.88
C GLN A 92 -5.04 -3.31 14.69
N ALA A 93 -3.81 -2.98 14.26
CA ALA A 93 -3.00 -1.93 14.88
C ALA A 93 -3.77 -0.61 14.93
N ALA A 94 -4.33 -0.20 13.79
CA ALA A 94 -5.08 1.05 13.70
C ALA A 94 -6.32 1.08 14.58
N GLY A 95 -6.99 -0.06 14.76
CA GLY A 95 -8.12 -0.20 15.69
C GLY A 95 -7.72 -0.03 17.17
N GLN A 96 -6.48 -0.36 17.53
CA GLN A 96 -5.95 -0.11 18.87
C GLN A 96 -5.50 1.35 19.07
N PHE A 97 -4.95 1.98 18.03
CA PHE A 97 -4.52 3.39 18.09
C PHE A 97 -5.69 4.39 18.06
N MET A 98 -6.78 4.08 17.34
CA MET A 98 -7.91 4.97 17.15
C MET A 98 -9.23 4.22 17.30
N PRO A 99 -10.22 4.74 18.06
CA PRO A 99 -11.53 4.10 18.24
C PRO A 99 -12.31 3.83 16.93
N TYR A 100 -12.00 4.53 15.84
CA TYR A 100 -12.57 4.32 14.50
C TYR A 100 -11.51 3.97 13.44
N GLY A 101 -10.31 3.51 13.85
CA GLY A 101 -9.22 3.24 12.92
C GLY A 101 -9.53 2.12 11.92
N LEU A 102 -10.26 1.10 12.37
CA LEU A 102 -10.67 -0.03 11.54
C LEU A 102 -11.62 0.37 10.39
N PRO A 103 -12.79 1.00 10.64
CA PRO A 103 -13.67 1.44 9.55
C PRO A 103 -13.04 2.54 8.69
N LEU A 104 -12.22 3.42 9.27
CA LEU A 104 -11.53 4.46 8.51
C LEU A 104 -10.52 3.86 7.52
N LEU A 105 -9.69 2.90 7.93
CA LEU A 105 -8.74 2.26 7.03
C LEU A 105 -9.43 1.44 5.94
N LEU A 106 -10.56 0.79 6.25
CA LEU A 106 -11.34 0.07 5.23
C LEU A 106 -11.87 1.02 4.16
N ILE A 107 -12.45 2.16 4.57
CA ILE A 107 -12.93 3.18 3.63
C ILE A 107 -11.77 3.81 2.86
N ALA A 108 -10.67 4.12 3.53
CA ALA A 108 -9.48 4.68 2.91
C ALA A 108 -8.85 3.72 1.88
N GLY A 109 -8.80 2.41 2.19
CA GLY A 109 -8.32 1.38 1.27
C GLY A 109 -9.21 1.25 0.04
N LEU A 110 -10.54 1.29 0.22
CA LEU A 110 -11.49 1.31 -0.90
C LEU A 110 -11.35 2.58 -1.74
N ALA A 111 -11.24 3.75 -1.11
CA ALA A 111 -11.03 5.01 -1.82
C ALA A 111 -9.69 5.03 -2.58
N ALA A 112 -8.63 4.47 -1.99
CA ALA A 112 -7.31 4.37 -2.63
C ALA A 112 -7.35 3.46 -3.87
N THR A 113 -7.98 2.29 -3.77
CA THR A 113 -8.14 1.38 -4.92
C THR A 113 -9.01 1.98 -6.01
N MET A 114 -10.11 2.66 -5.66
CA MET A 114 -10.93 3.41 -6.61
C MET A 114 -10.14 4.52 -7.32
N SER A 115 -9.32 5.29 -6.58
CA SER A 115 -8.47 6.33 -7.17
C SER A 115 -7.44 5.75 -8.14
N ALA A 116 -6.84 4.61 -7.78
CA ALA A 116 -5.90 3.91 -8.65
C ALA A 116 -6.58 3.42 -9.93
N LEU A 117 -7.76 2.79 -9.82
CA LEU A 117 -8.55 2.35 -10.97
C LEU A 117 -8.95 3.52 -11.87
N ASN A 118 -9.37 4.65 -11.30
CA ASN A 118 -9.73 5.83 -12.07
C ASN A 118 -8.52 6.41 -12.84
N ALA A 119 -7.34 6.45 -12.21
CA ALA A 119 -6.11 6.86 -12.88
C ALA A 119 -5.76 5.93 -14.06
N THR A 120 -5.86 4.61 -13.87
CA THR A 120 -5.61 3.63 -14.93
C THR A 120 -6.63 3.73 -16.07
N LEU A 121 -7.91 3.97 -15.76
CA LEU A 121 -8.96 4.17 -16.78
C LEU A 121 -8.71 5.43 -17.60
N TYR A 122 -8.35 6.53 -16.96
CA TYR A 122 -8.01 7.78 -17.64
C TYR A 122 -6.82 7.58 -18.59
N ALA A 123 -5.77 6.95 -18.08
CA ALA A 123 -4.56 6.64 -18.84
C ALA A 123 -4.81 5.68 -20.03
N SER A 124 -5.70 4.70 -19.85
CA SER A 124 -6.11 3.80 -20.96
C SER A 124 -6.93 4.52 -22.03
N SER A 125 -7.76 5.48 -21.62
CA SER A 125 -8.63 6.24 -22.54
C SER A 125 -7.85 7.21 -23.43
N SER A 126 -6.80 7.86 -22.91
CA SER A 126 -5.94 8.75 -23.71
C SER A 126 -5.20 7.98 -24.81
N ILE A 127 -4.67 6.79 -24.48
CA ILE A 127 -4.03 5.91 -25.46
C ILE A 127 -5.02 5.54 -26.58
N ALA A 128 -6.22 5.09 -26.23
CA ALA A 128 -7.23 4.69 -27.21
C ALA A 128 -7.61 5.83 -28.17
N PHE A 129 -7.67 7.07 -27.67
CA PHE A 129 -7.95 8.25 -28.50
C PHE A 129 -6.78 8.60 -29.42
N SER A 130 -5.52 8.45 -28.97
CA SER A 130 -4.34 8.68 -29.82
C SER A 130 -4.21 7.65 -30.96
N MET A 131 -4.83 6.47 -30.81
CA MET A 131 -4.76 5.35 -31.76
C MET A 131 -5.98 5.26 -32.70
N SER A 132 -7.03 6.06 -32.50
CA SER A 132 -8.18 6.07 -33.42
C SER A 132 -7.82 6.79 -34.74
N PRO A 133 -8.11 6.19 -35.91
CA PRO A 133 -7.70 6.71 -37.22
C PRO A 133 -8.41 8.00 -37.64
#